data_AF-A0A679FA12-F1
#
_entry.id   AF-A0A679FA12-F1
#
_cell.length_a   1.000
_cell.length_b   1.000
_cell.length_c   1.000
_cell.angle_alpha   90.00
_cell.angle_beta   90.00
_cell.angle_gamma   90.00
#
_symmetry.space_group_name_H-M   'P 1'
#
loop_
_entity.id
_entity.type
_entity.pdbx_description
1 polymer ?
#
loop_
_entity_poly.entity_id
_entity_poly.type
_entity_poly.pdbx_seq_one_letter_code
_entity_poly.pdbx_strand_id
1 'polypeptide(L)' 'MIARAAVALALLGASMAFAAEEKPSQAYGEDHPACLEWTDGCLVCARLEDGSAGCSMVGAACVPAAVSCLKSK' A
#
# COMPACT_ATOMS: atom_id res chain seq x y z
N MET A 1 -8.28 -4.20 55.25
CA MET A 1 -7.39 -3.58 54.22
C MET A 1 -6.72 -4.73 53.48
N ILE A 2 -6.36 -4.58 52.19
CA ILE A 2 -5.87 -5.63 51.25
C ILE A 2 -7.00 -6.26 50.40
N ALA A 3 -7.58 -5.46 49.50
CA ALA A 3 -8.40 -5.96 48.38
C ALA A 3 -8.18 -5.08 47.13
N ARG A 4 -6.93 -4.71 46.85
CA ARG A 4 -6.56 -3.77 45.76
C ARG A 4 -5.28 -4.17 45.01
N ALA A 5 -4.94 -5.45 44.93
CA ALA A 5 -3.69 -5.86 44.27
C ALA A 5 -3.87 -6.81 43.07
N ALA A 6 -5.09 -7.29 42.77
CA ALA A 6 -5.28 -8.33 41.76
C ALA A 6 -5.64 -7.82 40.34
N VAL A 7 -5.88 -6.53 40.16
CA VAL A 7 -6.36 -5.97 38.87
C VAL A 7 -5.26 -5.13 38.21
N ALA A 8 -4.12 -5.75 37.89
CA ALA A 8 -3.06 -5.05 37.15
C ALA A 8 -2.39 -5.89 36.04
N LEU A 9 -2.77 -7.16 35.86
CA LEU A 9 -2.01 -8.10 35.00
C LEU A 9 -2.69 -8.54 33.70
N ALA A 10 -3.74 -7.85 33.23
CA ALA A 10 -4.51 -8.29 32.05
C ALA A 10 -4.40 -7.38 30.80
N LEU A 11 -3.65 -6.26 30.85
CA LEU A 11 -3.73 -5.23 29.80
C LEU A 11 -2.50 -5.13 28.87
N LEU A 12 -1.49 -5.99 28.99
CA LEU A 12 -0.26 -5.89 28.16
C LEU A 12 -0.30 -6.69 26.84
N GLY A 13 -1.44 -7.24 26.43
CA GLY A 13 -1.48 -8.30 25.40
C GLY A 13 -2.03 -7.95 24.01
N ALA A 14 -2.37 -6.70 23.69
CA ALA A 14 -3.13 -6.43 22.45
C ALA A 14 -2.70 -5.17 21.72
N SER A 15 -1.58 -5.22 21.00
CA SER A 15 -1.30 -4.26 19.90
C SER A 15 -0.10 -4.66 19.04
N MET A 16 0.04 -5.93 18.70
CA MET A 16 0.82 -6.28 17.50
C MET A 16 -0.10 -6.14 16.29
N ALA A 17 -0.29 -4.90 15.86
CA ALA A 17 -0.85 -4.64 14.54
C ALA A 17 0.18 -5.15 13.51
N PHE A 18 -0.13 -6.26 12.85
CA PHE A 18 0.60 -6.69 11.68
C PHE A 18 0.44 -5.59 10.64
N ALA A 19 1.48 -4.80 10.40
CA ALA A 19 1.52 -3.89 9.27
C ALA A 19 1.37 -4.75 8.02
N ALA A 20 0.25 -4.60 7.31
CA ALA A 20 0.11 -5.22 6.00
C ALA A 20 1.25 -4.69 5.13
N GLU A 21 1.99 -5.59 4.49
CA GLU A 21 3.02 -5.19 3.54
C GLU A 21 2.34 -4.44 2.39
N GLU A 22 2.65 -3.16 2.23
CA GLU A 22 2.11 -2.37 1.13
C GLU A 22 2.76 -2.84 -0.17
N LYS A 23 1.92 -3.28 -1.11
CA LYS A 23 2.36 -3.73 -2.42
C LYS A 23 3.01 -2.56 -3.18
N PRO A 24 4.12 -2.77 -3.91
CA PRO A 24 4.74 -1.72 -4.71
C PRO A 24 3.76 -1.16 -5.74
N SER A 25 3.79 0.15 -5.97
CA SER A 25 2.86 0.86 -6.86
C SER A 25 2.90 0.34 -8.31
N GLN A 26 4.05 -0.19 -8.75
CA GLN A 26 4.22 -0.83 -10.05
C GLN A 26 3.32 -2.07 -10.23
N ALA A 27 2.99 -2.77 -9.15
CA ALA A 27 2.18 -3.99 -9.19
C ALA A 27 0.68 -3.74 -8.95
N TYR A 28 0.25 -2.48 -8.83
CA TYR A 28 -1.17 -2.11 -8.64
C TYR A 28 -2.10 -2.70 -9.71
N GLY A 29 -1.62 -2.76 -10.96
CA GLY A 29 -2.38 -3.32 -12.08
C GLY A 29 -2.70 -4.82 -11.96
N GLU A 30 -2.02 -5.57 -11.09
CA GLU A 30 -2.35 -6.99 -10.87
C GLU A 30 -3.70 -7.15 -10.16
N ASP A 31 -3.99 -6.29 -9.19
CA ASP A 31 -5.24 -6.32 -8.42
C ASP A 31 -6.35 -5.51 -9.12
N HIS A 32 -5.99 -4.66 -10.07
CA HIS A 32 -6.89 -3.77 -10.81
C HIS A 32 -6.79 -4.01 -12.33
N PRO A 33 -7.28 -5.14 -12.85
CA PRO A 33 -7.12 -5.53 -14.26
C PRO A 33 -7.82 -4.58 -15.24
N ALA A 34 -8.85 -3.86 -14.79
CA ALA A 34 -9.55 -2.86 -15.59
C ALA A 34 -8.77 -1.53 -15.72
N CYS A 35 -7.77 -1.30 -14.87
CA CYS A 35 -6.93 -0.11 -14.94
C CYS A 35 -5.83 -0.30 -15.99
N LEU A 36 -5.79 0.61 -16.96
CA LEU A 36 -4.83 0.63 -18.06
C LEU A 36 -3.66 1.57 -17.79
N GLU A 37 -3.85 2.60 -16.97
CA GLU A 37 -2.80 3.55 -16.56
C GLU A 37 -3.05 4.03 -15.13
N TRP A 38 -1.99 4.08 -14.30
CA TRP A 38 -2.07 4.46 -12.90
C TRP A 38 -0.83 5.22 -12.42
N THR A 39 -0.96 5.92 -11.30
CA THR A 39 0.12 6.72 -10.70
C THR A 39 0.02 6.73 -9.18
N ASP A 40 1.15 6.81 -8.52
CA ASP A 40 1.29 7.17 -7.10
C ASP A 40 1.72 8.64 -6.91
N GLY A 41 1.61 9.46 -7.97
CA GLY A 41 2.11 10.83 -8.01
C GLY A 41 3.61 10.96 -8.31
N CYS A 42 4.37 9.86 -8.27
CA CYS A 42 5.81 9.83 -8.50
C CYS A 42 6.22 9.08 -9.76
N LEU A 43 5.50 8.02 -10.08
CA LEU A 43 5.61 7.30 -11.33
C LEU A 43 4.28 7.28 -12.06
N VAL A 44 4.34 7.09 -13.37
CA VAL A 44 3.18 6.70 -14.18
C VAL A 44 3.49 5.32 -14.73
N CYS A 45 2.59 4.38 -14.49
CA CYS A 45 2.64 3.04 -15.04
C CYS A 45 1.48 2.84 -16.00
N ALA A 46 1.73 2.11 -17.08
CA ALA A 46 0.70 1.71 -18.03
C ALA A 46 0.80 0.22 -18.33
N ARG A 47 -0.33 -0.39 -18.67
CA ARG A 47 -0.37 -1.76 -19.16
C ARG A 47 0.15 -1.79 -20.60
N LEU A 48 1.14 -2.63 -20.85
CA LEU A 48 1.73 -2.85 -22.17
C LEU A 48 0.95 -3.93 -22.93
N GLU A 49 1.24 -4.06 -24.22
CA GLU A 49 0.61 -5.03 -25.13
C GLU A 49 0.80 -6.48 -24.68
N ASP A 50 1.92 -6.79 -24.01
CA ASP A 50 2.20 -8.13 -23.46
C ASP A 50 1.52 -8.38 -22.09
N GLY A 51 0.72 -7.41 -21.61
CA GLY A 51 0.00 -7.47 -20.35
C GLY A 51 0.80 -7.05 -19.11
N SER A 52 2.11 -6.82 -19.26
CA SER A 52 2.98 -6.35 -18.18
C SER A 52 2.79 -4.85 -17.91
N ALA A 53 3.33 -4.37 -16.78
CA ALA A 53 3.35 -2.96 -16.45
C ALA A 53 4.67 -2.31 -16.89
N GLY A 54 4.60 -1.26 -17.69
CA GLY A 54 5.72 -0.37 -17.99
C GLY A 54 5.58 0.92 -17.19
N CYS A 55 6.61 1.29 -16.42
CA CYS A 55 6.58 2.47 -15.56
C CYS A 55 7.64 3.49 -15.93
N SER A 56 7.34 4.77 -15.72
CA SER A 56 8.30 5.86 -15.85
C SER A 56 9.39 5.78 -14.76
N MET A 57 10.50 6.51 -15.00
CA MET A 57 11.53 6.71 -13.97
C MET A 57 11.07 7.71 -12.91
N VAL A 58 11.39 7.43 -11.65
CA VAL A 58 11.09 8.32 -10.51
C VAL A 58 12.28 9.24 -10.19
N GLY A 59 12.00 10.48 -9.80
CA GLY A 59 13.02 11.41 -9.30
C GLY A 59 13.31 11.19 -7.82
N ALA A 60 14.56 11.43 -7.38
CA ALA A 60 15.01 11.18 -6.01
C ALA A 60 14.28 11.99 -4.92
N ALA A 61 13.66 13.11 -5.27
CA ALA A 61 12.92 13.96 -4.34
C ALA A 61 11.43 13.61 -4.22
N CYS A 62 10.93 12.66 -5.02
CA CYS A 62 9.51 12.36 -5.03
C CYS A 62 9.12 11.45 -3.88
N VAL A 63 8.03 11.80 -3.19
CA VAL A 63 7.44 11.01 -2.11
C VAL A 63 6.13 10.41 -2.62
N PRO A 64 6.02 9.07 -2.77
CA PRO A 64 4.81 8.43 -3.28
C PRO A 64 3.59 8.73 -2.42
N ALA A 65 2.46 8.95 -3.07
CA ALA A 65 1.14 9.02 -2.47
C ALA A 65 0.37 7.71 -2.72
N ALA A 66 -0.89 7.66 -2.29
CA ALA A 66 -1.76 6.53 -2.60
C ALA A 66 -1.95 6.38 -4.12
N VAL A 67 -1.88 5.14 -4.60
CA VAL A 67 -2.02 4.83 -6.03
C VAL A 67 -3.44 5.17 -6.51
N SER A 68 -3.52 5.79 -7.68
CA SER A 68 -4.77 6.15 -8.34
C SER A 68 -4.77 5.67 -9.79
N CYS A 69 -5.92 5.15 -10.24
CA CYS A 69 -6.13 4.81 -11.64
C CYS A 69 -6.41 6.08 -12.45
N LEU A 70 -5.62 6.32 -13.50
CA LEU A 70 -5.77 7.46 -14.41
C LEU A 70 -6.65 7.12 -15.61
N LYS A 71 -6.57 5.87 -16.08
CA LYS A 71 -7.35 5.38 -17.23
C LYS A 71 -7.82 3.95 -17.00
N SER A 72 -9.11 3.73 -17.23
CA SER A 72 -9.73 2.40 -17.24
C SER A 72 -10.11 1.96 -18.65
N LYS A 73 -10.32 0.65 -18.82
CA LYS A 73 -10.85 0.04 -20.05
C LYS A 73 -12.27 0.48 -20.37
#